data_AF-A0A0G1GLC7-F1
#
_entry.id   AF-A0A0G1GLC7-F1
#
_cell.length_a   1.000
_cell.length_b   1.000
_cell.length_c   1.000
_cell.angle_alpha   90.00
_cell.angle_beta   90.00
_cell.angle_gamma   90.00
#
_symmetry.space_group_name_H-M   'P 1'
#
loop_
_entity.id
_entity.type
_entity.pdbx_description
1 polymer ?
#
loop_
_entity_poly.entity_id
_entity_poly.type
_entity_poly.pdbx_seq_one_letter_code
_entity_poly.pdbx_strand_id
1 'polypeptide(L)'
;MATSKPKTQVKLKLEKIPPIRLSVSESAKLLGVHTHTIRQAIKAQELAYIVVRGRYKLSLPSLIAWSQKNTWRKNKLEKYGIGQYVEKWKIRNTLYSPNPNIAETSQTDSSI
;
A
#
# COMPACT_ATOMS: atom_id res chain seq x y z
N MET A 1 -5.59 -48.35 9.95
CA MET A 1 -6.73 -47.55 9.45
C MET A 1 -6.92 -46.35 10.36
N ALA A 2 -6.52 -45.16 9.94
CA ALA A 2 -6.83 -43.90 10.63
C ALA A 2 -7.40 -42.95 9.58
N THR A 3 -8.70 -42.70 9.64
CA THR A 3 -9.41 -41.79 8.74
C THR A 3 -9.18 -40.35 9.20
N SER A 4 -8.20 -39.66 8.62
CA SER A 4 -8.06 -38.21 8.80
C SER A 4 -9.18 -37.51 8.03
N LYS A 5 -10.09 -36.83 8.75
CA LYS A 5 -11.12 -36.00 8.14
C LYS A 5 -10.46 -34.92 7.27
N PRO A 6 -10.91 -34.69 6.02
CA PRO A 6 -10.37 -33.63 5.20
C PRO A 6 -10.72 -32.27 5.84
N LYS A 7 -9.69 -31.44 6.04
CA LYS A 7 -9.80 -30.05 6.52
C LYS A 7 -10.77 -29.29 5.61
N THR A 8 -12.00 -29.10 6.07
CA THR A 8 -13.06 -28.38 5.35
C THR A 8 -12.53 -27.00 4.98
N GLN A 9 -12.27 -26.79 3.69
CA GLN A 9 -11.95 -25.47 3.17
C GLN A 9 -13.24 -24.65 3.19
N VAL A 10 -13.41 -23.83 4.21
CA VAL A 10 -14.45 -22.81 4.23
C VAL A 10 -14.10 -21.83 3.11
N LYS A 11 -14.85 -21.90 2.01
CA LYS A 11 -14.75 -20.99 0.88
C LYS A 11 -15.28 -19.63 1.33
N LEU A 12 -14.43 -18.82 1.97
CA LEU A 12 -14.73 -17.45 2.37
C LEU A 12 -15.09 -16.67 1.11
N LYS A 13 -16.38 -16.40 0.94
CA LYS A 13 -16.89 -15.47 -0.07
C LYS A 13 -16.29 -14.11 0.25
N LEU A 14 -15.29 -13.69 -0.54
CA LEU A 14 -14.64 -12.39 -0.40
C LEU A 14 -15.72 -11.33 -0.66
N GLU A 15 -16.32 -10.79 0.41
CA GLU A 15 -17.14 -9.60 0.27
C GLU A 15 -16.24 -8.47 -0.24
N LYS A 16 -16.50 -8.04 -1.47
CA LYS A 16 -15.71 -7.00 -2.12
C LYS A 16 -16.06 -5.68 -1.46
N ILE A 17 -15.27 -5.30 -0.45
CA ILE A 17 -15.39 -4.00 0.22
C ILE A 17 -15.41 -2.91 -0.87
N PRO A 18 -16.41 -2.01 -0.86
CA PRO A 18 -16.48 -0.95 -1.85
C PRO A 18 -15.20 -0.12 -1.82
N PRO A 19 -14.65 0.27 -2.98
CA PRO A 19 -13.38 0.98 -3.02
C PRO A 19 -13.50 2.31 -2.28
N ILE A 20 -12.54 2.59 -1.40
CA ILE A 20 -12.47 3.88 -0.69
C ILE A 20 -12.23 4.98 -1.72
N ARG A 21 -13.13 5.97 -1.74
CA ARG A 21 -13.07 7.11 -2.67
C ARG A 21 -12.93 8.42 -1.90
N LEU A 22 -12.04 9.27 -2.37
CA LEU A 22 -11.66 10.50 -1.69
C LEU A 22 -11.85 11.71 -2.61
N SER A 23 -12.19 12.85 -2.02
CA SER A 23 -12.10 14.13 -2.71
C SER A 23 -10.64 14.57 -2.87
N VAL A 24 -10.40 15.53 -3.77
CA VAL A 24 -9.06 16.10 -4.01
C VAL A 24 -8.43 16.68 -2.74
N SER A 25 -9.22 17.34 -1.89
CA SER A 25 -8.75 17.94 -0.64
C SER A 25 -8.39 16.89 0.41
N GLU A 26 -9.22 15.86 0.58
CA GLU A 26 -8.93 14.74 1.49
C GLU A 26 -7.68 13.99 1.04
N SER A 27 -7.55 13.72 -0.26
CA SER A 27 -6.36 13.09 -0.84
C SER A 27 -5.09 13.92 -0.60
N ALA A 28 -5.17 15.24 -0.73
CA ALA A 28 -4.04 16.13 -0.48
C ALA A 28 -3.59 16.06 1.00
N LYS A 29 -4.53 16.08 1.94
CA LYS A 29 -4.25 15.95 3.38
C LYS A 29 -3.66 14.59 3.73
N LEU A 30 -4.20 13.50 3.19
CA LEU A 30 -3.72 12.14 3.46
C LEU A 30 -2.28 11.91 2.99
N LEU A 31 -1.89 12.53 1.88
CA LEU A 31 -0.54 12.40 1.32
C LEU A 31 0.43 13.48 1.79
N GLY A 32 -0.03 14.52 2.48
CA GLY A 32 0.82 15.65 2.86
C GLY A 32 1.32 16.46 1.65
N VAL A 33 0.50 16.57 0.59
CA VAL A 33 0.82 17.31 -0.65
C VAL A 33 -0.18 18.44 -0.90
N HIS A 34 0.18 19.39 -1.76
CA HIS A 34 -0.73 20.47 -2.13
C HIS A 34 -1.85 19.98 -3.06
N THR A 35 -3.03 20.58 -2.97
CA THR A 35 -4.19 20.22 -3.83
C THR A 35 -3.89 20.41 -5.32
N HIS A 36 -3.05 21.40 -5.66
CA HIS A 36 -2.56 21.62 -7.03
C HIS A 36 -1.85 20.38 -7.59
N THR A 37 -1.00 19.72 -6.78
CA THR A 37 -0.25 18.52 -7.20
C THR A 37 -1.19 17.38 -7.57
N ILE A 38 -2.27 17.19 -6.80
CA ILE A 38 -3.29 16.18 -7.12
C ILE A 38 -4.04 16.54 -8.40
N ARG A 39 -4.40 17.81 -8.61
CA ARG A 39 -5.04 18.27 -9.86
C ARG A 39 -4.12 18.08 -11.06
N GLN A 40 -2.83 18.33 -10.91
CA GLN A 40 -1.85 18.11 -11.96
C GLN A 40 -1.71 16.63 -12.30
N ALA A 41 -1.73 15.74 -11.29
CA ALA A 41 -1.74 14.30 -11.50
C ALA A 41 -3.02 13.81 -12.20
N ILE A 42 -4.17 14.42 -11.90
CA ILE A 42 -5.43 14.16 -12.62
C ILE A 42 -5.30 14.58 -14.09
N LYS A 43 -4.74 15.76 -14.36
CA LYS A 43 -4.49 16.26 -15.73
C LYS A 43 -3.51 15.37 -16.51
N ALA A 44 -2.48 14.87 -15.83
CA ALA A 44 -1.50 13.94 -16.38
C ALA A 44 -2.00 12.49 -16.47
N GLN A 45 -3.27 12.22 -16.12
CA GLN A 45 -3.91 10.90 -16.18
C GLN A 45 -3.22 9.81 -15.33
N GLU A 46 -2.48 10.20 -14.29
CA GLU A 46 -1.74 9.25 -13.44
C GLU A 46 -2.62 8.63 -12.33
N LEU A 47 -3.82 9.18 -12.11
CA LEU A 47 -4.74 8.80 -11.04
C LEU A 47 -6.07 8.31 -11.59
N ALA A 48 -6.56 7.20 -11.03
CA ALA A 48 -7.91 6.72 -11.32
C ALA A 48 -8.95 7.51 -10.51
N TYR A 49 -9.95 8.06 -11.20
CA TYR A 49 -11.03 8.83 -10.59
C TYR A 49 -12.38 8.58 -11.28
N ILE A 50 -13.46 8.96 -10.58
CA ILE A 50 -14.81 9.07 -11.13
C ILE A 50 -15.33 10.46 -10.78
N VAL A 51 -16.15 11.04 -11.66
CA VAL A 51 -16.83 12.31 -11.38
C VAL A 51 -18.23 12.01 -10.84
N VAL A 52 -18.51 12.47 -9.62
CA VAL A 52 -19.84 12.35 -9.00
C VAL A 52 -20.35 13.75 -8.73
N ARG A 53 -21.48 14.12 -9.34
CA ARG A 53 -22.11 15.45 -9.21
C ARG A 53 -21.11 16.60 -9.44
N GLY A 54 -20.29 16.50 -10.49
CA GLY A 54 -19.29 17.51 -10.84
C GLY A 54 -18.07 17.58 -9.90
N ARG A 55 -17.90 16.61 -9.00
CA ARG A 55 -16.73 16.53 -8.10
C ARG A 55 -15.92 15.27 -8.36
N TYR A 56 -14.61 15.41 -8.43
CA TYR A 56 -13.70 14.28 -8.57
C TYR A 56 -13.67 13.43 -7.29
N LYS A 57 -13.80 12.12 -7.49
CA LYS A 57 -13.67 11.07 -6.47
C LYS A 57 -12.55 10.12 -6.88
N LEU A 58 -11.41 10.27 -6.23
CA LEU A 58 -10.15 9.56 -6.47
C LEU A 58 -10.17 8.20 -5.79
N SER A 59 -9.59 7.19 -6.45
CA SER A 59 -9.42 5.85 -5.88
C SER A 59 -8.22 5.83 -4.93
N LEU A 60 -8.42 5.49 -3.65
CA LEU A 60 -7.34 5.42 -2.66
C LEU A 60 -6.20 4.47 -3.08
N PRO A 61 -6.46 3.24 -3.58
CA PRO A 61 -5.39 2.37 -4.08
C PRO A 61 -4.51 3.01 -5.16
N SER A 62 -5.13 3.70 -6.12
CA SER A 62 -4.40 4.41 -7.17
C SER A 62 -3.57 5.55 -6.59
N LEU A 63 -4.11 6.26 -5.59
CA LEU A 63 -3.43 7.37 -4.91
C LEU A 63 -2.17 6.91 -4.15
N ILE A 64 -2.26 5.79 -3.42
CA ILE A 64 -1.13 5.22 -2.67
C ILE A 64 -0.06 4.67 -3.63
N ALA A 65 -0.48 3.95 -4.67
CA ALA A 65 0.45 3.46 -5.69
C ALA A 65 1.17 4.64 -6.37
N TRP A 66 0.43 5.71 -6.67
CA TRP A 66 0.98 6.94 -7.22
C TRP A 66 1.98 7.61 -6.28
N SER A 67 1.69 7.77 -4.99
CA SER A 67 2.61 8.43 -4.06
C SER A 67 3.93 7.69 -3.86
N GLN A 68 3.93 6.36 -4.03
CA GLN A 68 5.12 5.52 -3.87
C GLN A 68 6.04 5.51 -5.11
N LYS A 69 5.55 5.90 -6.29
CA LYS A 69 6.34 5.89 -7.55
C LYS A 69 7.49 6.89 -7.55
N ASN A 70 7.40 7.98 -6.79
CA ASN A 70 8.40 9.04 -6.79
C ASN A 70 8.89 9.27 -5.37
N THR A 71 10.22 9.30 -5.19
CA THR A 71 10.88 9.49 -3.90
C THR A 71 10.43 10.79 -3.20
N TRP A 72 10.25 11.89 -3.93
CA TRP A 72 9.78 13.15 -3.34
C TRP A 72 8.36 13.03 -2.77
N ARG A 73 7.44 12.37 -3.51
CA ARG A 73 6.06 12.14 -3.06
C ARG A 73 6.00 11.18 -1.88
N LYS A 74 6.83 10.13 -1.92
CA LYS A 74 7.00 9.20 -0.81
C LYS A 74 7.47 9.91 0.46
N ASN A 75 8.51 10.74 0.35
CA ASN A 75 9.02 11.54 1.47
C ASN A 75 7.95 12.50 2.02
N LYS A 76 7.09 13.07 1.16
CA LYS A 76 5.97 13.90 1.59
C LYS A 76 4.92 13.11 2.36
N LEU A 77 4.55 11.94 1.85
CA LEU A 77 3.62 11.02 2.52
C LEU A 77 4.13 10.59 3.90
N GLU A 78 5.42 10.29 4.00
CA GLU A 78 6.05 9.85 5.25
C GLU A 78 6.17 10.98 6.27
N LYS A 79 6.54 12.20 5.85
CA LYS A 79 6.81 13.32 6.78
C LYS A 79 5.59 14.18 7.11
N TYR A 80 4.68 14.37 6.17
CA TYR A 80 3.57 15.33 6.28
C TYR A 80 2.19 14.70 6.04
N GLY A 81 2.16 13.45 5.59
CA GLY A 81 0.93 12.71 5.32
C GLY A 81 0.63 11.70 6.43
N ILE A 82 -0.18 10.69 6.09
CA ILE A 82 -0.56 9.64 7.04
C ILE A 82 0.64 8.81 7.51
N GLY A 83 1.75 8.82 6.76
CA GLY A 83 2.96 8.10 7.13
C GLY A 83 3.60 8.59 8.42
N GLN A 84 3.30 9.83 8.85
CA GLN A 84 3.77 10.34 10.14
C GLN A 84 3.17 9.58 11.34
N TYR A 85 2.03 8.91 11.13
CA TYR A 85 1.36 8.09 12.14
C TYR A 85 1.59 6.59 11.95
N VAL A 86 2.37 6.19 10.94
CA VAL A 86 2.61 4.79 10.60
C VAL A 86 4.06 4.46 10.93
N GLU A 87 4.27 3.69 11.99
CA GLU A 87 5.60 3.27 12.42
C GLU A 87 6.27 2.35 11.38
N LYS A 88 5.53 1.37 10.86
CA LYS A 88 6.01 0.46 9.81
C LYS A 88 4.92 0.17 8.78
N TRP A 89 5.23 0.41 7.51
CA TRP A 89 4.38 -0.01 6.40
C TRP A 89 4.43 -1.53 6.27
N LYS A 90 3.32 -2.14 5.83
CA LYS A 90 3.29 -3.58 5.47
C LYS A 90 4.11 -3.79 4.19
N ILE A 91 5.40 -4.06 4.36
CA ILE A 91 6.32 -4.36 3.25
C ILE A 91 6.04 -5.79 2.79
N ARG A 92 5.67 -5.96 1.51
CA ARG A 92 5.47 -7.28 0.89
C ARG A 92 6.66 -7.76 0.07
N ASN A 93 7.69 -6.92 -0.09
CA ASN A 93 8.84 -7.27 -0.92
C ASN A 93 9.84 -8.11 -0.10
N THR A 94 10.06 -9.35 -0.53
CA THR A 94 10.97 -10.32 0.11
C THR A 94 12.44 -10.08 -0.24
N LEU A 95 12.75 -9.19 -1.19
CA LEU A 95 14.13 -8.92 -1.64
C LEU A 95 15.11 -8.51 -0.52
N TYR A 96 14.60 -7.96 0.59
CA TYR A 96 15.41 -7.55 1.76
C TYR A 96 14.96 -8.20 3.08
N SER A 97 14.12 -9.23 3.04
CA SER A 97 13.88 -10.02 4.25
C SER A 97 15.03 -11.02 4.39
N PRO A 98 15.75 -11.03 5.53
CA PRO A 98 16.69 -12.11 5.82
C PRO A 98 15.93 -13.43 5.66
N ASN A 99 16.33 -14.26 4.70
CA ASN A 99 15.85 -15.63 4.66
C ASN A 99 16.39 -16.29 5.94
N PRO A 100 15.54 -16.79 6.86
CA PRO A 100 15.99 -17.39 8.12
C PRO A 100 17.03 -18.49 7.88
N ASN A 101 16.93 -19.20 6.76
CA ASN A 101 17.86 -20.27 6.38
C ASN A 101 19.30 -19.77 6.08
N ILE A 102 19.51 -18.49 5.78
CA ILE A 102 20.86 -17.93 5.50
C ILE A 102 21.59 -17.54 6.81
N ALA A 103 20.82 -17.21 7.86
CA ALA A 103 21.38 -16.84 9.16
C ALA A 103 21.95 -18.05 9.94
N GLU A 104 21.44 -19.25 9.67
CA GLU A 104 21.90 -20.49 10.32
C GLU A 104 23.22 -21.00 9.73
N THR A 105 23.46 -20.84 8.43
CA THR A 105 24.68 -21.33 7.76
C THR A 105 25.96 -20.60 8.20
N SER A 106 25.86 -19.33 8.61
CA SER A 106 27.03 -18.49 8.92
C SER A 106 27.63 -18.72 10.30
N GLN A 107 26.99 -19.51 11.18
CA GLN A 107 27.54 -19.86 12.49
C GLN A 107 28.44 -21.10 12.45
N THR A 108 28.19 -22.01 11.49
CA THR A 108 28.91 -23.28 11.37
C THR A 108 30.36 -23.11 10.90
N ASP A 109 30.65 -22.07 10.12
CA ASP A 109 31.98 -21.82 9.53
C ASP A 109 32.99 -21.17 10.50
N SER A 110 32.54 -20.77 11.70
CA SER A 110 33.38 -20.08 12.70
C SER A 110 33.92 -21.00 13.82
N SER A 111 33.69 -22.32 13.69
CA SER A 111 34.06 -23.33 14.71
C SER A 111 34.88 -24.50 14.14
N ILE A 112 35.71 -24.26 13.11
CA ILE A 112 36.73 -25.21 12.63
C ILE A 112 38.09 -24.51 12.61
#